data_AF-A0A7S2BQE9-F1
#
_entry.id   AF-A0A7S2BQE9-F1
#
_cell.length_a   1.000
_cell.length_b   1.000
_cell.length_c   1.000
_cell.angle_alpha   90.00
_cell.angle_beta   90.00
_cell.angle_gamma   90.00
#
_symmetry.space_group_name_H-M   'P 1'
#
loop_
_entity.id
_entity.type
_entity.pdbx_description
1 polymer ?
#
loop_
_entity_poly.entity_id
_entity_poly.type
_entity_poly.pdbx_seq_one_letter_code
_entity_poly.pdbx_strand_id
1 'polypeptide(L)'
;GYVLTEERGQTVMEQVLNLRRQCDANATIQKMYRRRHKEWLDWDDVQRTRLTCLERLEAAATPKQTHALLQDALMISLHSVTPPDRVGVIRRLMLDVTLRRIADSDEEGAEEADEGSEGDWWIDLTASKHKTSRFYGPAMTRISDLVAPLIDRWLESKALIHEFEFEYTSGQYLFSTGADHRAYSISQWTAAIKAAFGRHSP
;
A
#
# COMPACT_ATOMS: atom_id res chain seq x y z
N GLY A 1 -9.21 -39.86 9.44
CA GLY A 1 -10.16 -38.87 8.91
C GLY A 1 -10.66 -38.05 10.07
N TYR A 2 -10.34 -36.76 10.08
CA TYR A 2 -10.86 -35.85 11.10
C TYR A 2 -12.35 -35.66 10.85
N VAL A 3 -13.16 -36.24 11.73
CA VAL A 3 -14.61 -35.97 11.79
C VAL A 3 -14.74 -34.60 12.43
N LEU A 4 -15.06 -33.59 11.62
CA LEU A 4 -15.56 -32.30 12.11
C LEU A 4 -16.88 -32.57 12.83
N THR A 5 -16.81 -32.72 14.15
CA THR A 5 -18.02 -32.74 14.98
C THR A 5 -18.70 -31.39 14.86
N GLU A 6 -19.96 -31.40 14.40
CA GLU A 6 -20.87 -30.25 14.35
C GLU A 6 -21.03 -29.62 15.75
N GLU A 7 -20.08 -28.80 16.18
CA GLU A 7 -20.32 -27.89 17.27
C GLU A 7 -21.27 -26.78 16.77
N ARG A 8 -22.57 -27.06 16.91
CA ARG A 8 -23.70 -26.12 16.72
C ARG A 8 -23.73 -25.39 15.37
N GLY A 9 -24.17 -26.10 14.33
CA GLY A 9 -25.10 -25.61 13.29
C GLY A 9 -24.98 -24.17 12.81
N GLN A 10 -23.77 -23.63 12.64
CA GLN A 10 -23.53 -22.35 12.00
C GLN A 10 -22.64 -22.56 10.79
N THR A 11 -23.21 -22.32 9.62
CA THR A 11 -22.49 -22.22 8.35
C THR A 11 -21.39 -21.15 8.43
N VAL A 12 -20.38 -21.24 7.56
CA VAL A 12 -19.31 -20.23 7.46
C VAL A 12 -19.89 -18.81 7.31
N MET A 13 -20.97 -18.66 6.54
CA MET A 13 -21.66 -17.39 6.38
C MET A 13 -22.27 -16.90 7.71
N GLU A 14 -22.90 -17.76 8.49
CA GLU A 14 -23.45 -17.40 9.80
C GLU A 14 -22.36 -16.98 10.79
N GLN A 15 -21.19 -17.64 10.74
CA GLN A 15 -20.03 -17.25 11.55
C GLN A 15 -19.52 -15.86 11.15
N VAL A 16 -19.40 -15.57 9.85
CA VAL A 16 -19.00 -14.24 9.33
C VAL A 16 -20.02 -13.17 9.71
N LEU A 17 -21.32 -13.45 9.60
CA LEU A 17 -22.38 -12.53 10.01
C LEU A 17 -22.37 -12.27 11.51
N ASN A 18 -22.12 -13.30 12.32
CA ASN A 18 -21.97 -13.14 13.78
C ASN A 18 -20.73 -12.32 14.13
N LEU A 19 -19.60 -12.56 13.48
CA LEU A 19 -18.40 -11.74 13.65
C LEU A 19 -18.68 -10.27 13.30
N ARG A 20 -19.33 -10.02 12.16
CA ARG A 20 -19.74 -8.66 11.77
C ARG A 20 -20.59 -7.99 12.84
N ARG A 21 -21.61 -8.68 13.37
CA ARG A 21 -22.48 -8.15 14.43
C ARG A 21 -21.71 -7.82 15.71
N GLN A 22 -20.77 -8.68 16.10
CA GLN A 22 -19.90 -8.44 17.27
C GLN A 22 -18.98 -7.22 17.04
N CYS A 23 -18.40 -7.10 15.84
CA CYS A 23 -17.62 -5.93 15.45
C CYS A 23 -18.47 -4.64 15.49
N ASP A 24 -19.69 -4.67 14.95
CA ASP A 24 -20.60 -3.52 14.94
C ASP A 24 -21.05 -3.11 16.35
N ALA A 25 -21.35 -4.10 17.21
CA ALA A 25 -21.66 -3.84 18.62
C ALA A 25 -20.47 -3.20 19.35
N ASN A 26 -19.27 -3.73 19.16
CA ASN A 26 -18.04 -3.17 19.74
C ASN A 26 -17.75 -1.76 19.20
N ALA A 27 -17.93 -1.52 17.90
CA ALA A 27 -17.77 -0.21 17.28
C ALA A 27 -18.76 0.81 17.84
N THR A 28 -20.00 0.40 18.11
CA THR A 28 -21.01 1.25 18.75
C THR A 28 -20.59 1.62 20.17
N ILE A 29 -20.20 0.64 20.99
CA ILE A 29 -19.75 0.84 22.38
C ILE A 29 -18.54 1.78 22.43
N GLN A 30 -17.57 1.59 21.53
CA GLN A 30 -16.36 2.41 21.44
C GLN A 30 -16.55 3.73 20.70
N LYS A 31 -17.81 4.07 20.32
CA LYS A 31 -18.19 5.29 19.58
C LYS A 31 -17.35 5.48 18.31
N MET A 32 -17.02 4.40 17.61
CA MET A 32 -16.16 4.43 16.43
C MET A 32 -16.85 5.00 15.18
N TYR A 33 -18.19 5.06 15.16
CA TYR A 33 -18.98 5.67 14.07
C TYR A 33 -19.07 7.19 14.14
N ARG A 34 -18.56 7.81 15.21
CA ARG A 34 -18.46 9.27 15.29
C ARG A 34 -17.01 9.66 15.07
N ARG A 35 -16.81 10.63 14.18
CA ARG A 35 -15.50 11.24 13.95
C ARG A 35 -14.95 11.75 15.28
N ARG A 36 -13.86 11.15 15.77
CA ARG A 36 -13.26 11.49 17.09
C ARG A 36 -12.63 12.88 17.12
N HIS A 37 -12.18 13.37 15.97
CA HIS A 37 -11.58 14.70 15.82
C HIS A 37 -11.99 15.29 14.48
N LYS A 38 -12.30 16.60 14.43
CA LYS A 38 -12.80 17.27 13.22
C LYS A 38 -11.91 17.10 11.98
N GLU A 39 -10.59 17.03 12.19
CA GLU A 39 -9.58 16.87 11.13
C GLU A 39 -9.32 15.42 10.72
N TRP A 40 -9.91 14.45 11.41
CA TRP A 40 -9.79 13.05 10.98
C TRP A 40 -10.69 12.82 9.77
N LEU A 41 -10.28 11.95 8.86
CA LEU A 41 -11.09 11.53 7.73
C LEU A 41 -11.86 10.28 8.12
N ASP A 42 -13.12 10.19 7.71
CA ASP A 42 -13.85 8.92 7.78
C ASP A 42 -13.44 8.06 6.59
N TRP A 43 -13.69 6.76 6.67
CA TRP A 43 -13.23 5.84 5.61
C TRP A 43 -13.81 6.20 4.24
N ASP A 44 -15.07 6.63 4.19
CA ASP A 44 -15.70 7.09 2.96
C ASP A 44 -14.94 8.28 2.34
N ASP A 45 -14.52 9.25 3.15
CA ASP A 45 -13.72 10.39 2.69
C ASP A 45 -12.37 9.94 2.12
N VAL A 46 -11.73 8.95 2.74
CA VAL A 46 -10.48 8.36 2.28
C VAL A 46 -10.67 7.72 0.89
N GLN A 47 -11.74 6.95 0.70
CA GLN A 47 -12.04 6.30 -0.58
C GLN A 47 -12.39 7.33 -1.66
N ARG A 48 -13.20 8.35 -1.34
CA ARG A 48 -13.52 9.45 -2.28
C ARG A 48 -12.27 10.23 -2.68
N THR A 49 -11.40 10.54 -1.72
CA THR A 49 -10.12 11.21 -1.98
C THR A 49 -9.27 10.40 -2.96
N ARG A 50 -9.23 9.07 -2.81
CA ARG A 50 -8.54 8.19 -3.77
C ARG A 50 -9.15 8.30 -5.17
N LEU A 51 -10.47 8.20 -5.29
CA LEU A 51 -11.15 8.26 -6.58
C LEU A 51 -10.93 9.62 -7.27
N THR A 52 -11.09 10.74 -6.55
CA THR A 52 -10.80 12.08 -7.06
C THR A 52 -9.36 12.22 -7.56
N CYS A 53 -8.40 11.63 -6.85
CA CYS A 53 -6.99 11.65 -7.26
C CYS A 53 -6.78 10.86 -8.57
N LEU A 54 -7.39 9.67 -8.68
CA LEU A 54 -7.32 8.84 -9.88
C LEU A 54 -7.98 9.51 -11.09
N GLU A 55 -9.15 10.14 -10.92
CA GLU A 55 -9.81 10.90 -11.98
C GLU A 55 -8.92 12.04 -12.50
N ARG A 56 -8.26 12.77 -11.58
CA ARG A 56 -7.30 13.82 -11.94
C ARG A 56 -6.07 13.27 -12.64
N LEU A 57 -5.59 12.10 -12.24
CA LEU A 57 -4.48 11.41 -12.89
C LEU A 57 -4.81 11.06 -14.34
N GLU A 58 -6.01 10.53 -14.61
CA GLU A 58 -6.45 10.24 -15.98
C GLU A 58 -6.66 11.50 -16.82
N ALA A 59 -7.01 12.63 -16.18
CA ALA A 59 -7.13 13.94 -16.83
C ALA A 59 -5.79 14.71 -16.96
N ALA A 60 -4.66 14.13 -16.54
CA ALA A 60 -3.37 14.83 -16.54
C ALA A 60 -2.87 15.09 -17.96
N ALA A 61 -2.46 16.33 -18.24
CA ALA A 61 -2.09 16.75 -19.60
C ALA A 61 -0.59 16.67 -19.90
N THR A 62 0.26 16.61 -18.87
CA THR A 62 1.73 16.67 -19.04
C THR A 62 2.43 15.55 -18.26
N PRO A 63 3.55 15.00 -18.76
CA PRO A 63 4.27 13.92 -18.07
C PRO A 63 4.65 14.29 -16.63
N LYS A 64 5.09 15.52 -16.40
CA LYS A 64 5.42 16.04 -15.06
C LYS A 64 4.22 16.07 -14.13
N GLN A 65 3.06 16.49 -14.62
CA GLN A 65 1.82 16.47 -13.85
C GLN A 65 1.37 15.03 -13.58
N THR A 66 1.45 14.15 -14.57
CA THR A 66 1.12 12.72 -14.45
C THR A 66 1.96 12.07 -13.37
N HIS A 67 3.28 12.28 -13.35
CA HIS A 67 4.15 11.72 -12.31
C HIS A 67 3.84 12.24 -10.92
N ALA A 68 3.60 13.56 -10.77
CA ALA A 68 3.23 14.13 -9.48
C ALA A 68 1.90 13.54 -8.96
N LEU A 69 0.92 13.33 -9.86
CA LEU A 69 -0.36 12.70 -9.52
C LEU A 69 -0.22 11.20 -9.25
N LEU A 70 0.65 10.49 -9.96
CA LEU A 70 0.97 9.09 -9.67
C LEU A 70 1.59 8.94 -8.29
N GLN A 71 2.47 9.86 -7.90
CA GLN A 71 3.06 9.87 -6.56
C GLN A 71 1.98 10.05 -5.48
N ASP A 72 1.05 10.99 -5.68
CA ASP A 72 -0.10 11.18 -4.77
C ASP A 72 -1.02 9.95 -4.74
N ALA A 73 -1.36 9.40 -5.91
CA ALA A 73 -2.23 8.24 -6.06
C ALA A 73 -1.64 7.00 -5.37
N LEU A 74 -0.33 6.77 -5.49
CA LEU A 74 0.38 5.70 -4.78
C LEU A 74 0.35 5.91 -3.27
N MET A 75 0.68 7.12 -2.79
CA MET A 75 0.62 7.43 -1.35
C MET A 75 -0.78 7.17 -0.79
N ILE A 76 -1.83 7.64 -1.46
CA ILE A 76 -3.22 7.47 -1.01
C ILE A 76 -3.63 5.98 -1.10
N SER A 77 -3.35 5.30 -2.20
CA SER A 77 -3.80 3.92 -2.44
C SER A 77 -3.12 2.91 -1.51
N LEU A 78 -1.82 3.06 -1.26
CA LEU A 78 -1.09 2.21 -0.30
C LEU A 78 -1.64 2.31 1.13
N HIS A 79 -2.23 3.45 1.51
CA HIS A 79 -2.86 3.64 2.83
C HIS A 79 -4.36 3.33 2.87
N SER A 80 -5.02 3.19 1.71
CA SER A 80 -6.49 3.09 1.62
C SER A 80 -7.01 1.80 0.99
N VAL A 81 -6.13 0.98 0.42
CA VAL A 81 -6.50 -0.29 -0.23
C VAL A 81 -5.79 -1.45 0.45
N THR A 82 -4.47 -1.38 0.50
CA THR A 82 -3.70 -2.35 1.25
C THR A 82 -4.00 -2.10 2.73
N PRO A 83 -4.07 -3.15 3.57
CA PRO A 83 -3.91 -2.98 5.00
C PRO A 83 -2.40 -3.07 5.29
N PRO A 84 -1.58 -2.02 5.06
CA PRO A 84 -0.22 -2.07 5.54
C PRO A 84 -0.34 -2.10 7.06
N ASP A 85 0.18 -3.16 7.67
CA ASP A 85 0.19 -3.28 9.13
C ASP A 85 0.79 -2.00 9.76
N ARG A 86 1.66 -1.24 9.05
CA ARG A 86 2.22 0.05 9.53
C ARG A 86 2.56 1.08 8.43
N VAL A 87 2.06 2.31 8.60
CA VAL A 87 2.42 3.55 7.85
C VAL A 87 3.94 3.76 7.67
N GLY A 88 4.73 3.34 8.67
CA GLY A 88 6.18 3.50 8.66
C GLY A 88 6.91 2.57 7.68
N VAL A 89 6.30 1.46 7.28
CA VAL A 89 6.85 0.52 6.28
C VAL A 89 6.75 1.12 4.89
N ILE A 90 5.58 1.67 4.53
CA ILE A 90 5.35 2.27 3.20
C ILE A 90 6.42 3.31 2.86
N ARG A 91 6.72 4.20 3.82
CA ARG A 91 7.75 5.23 3.69
C ARG A 91 9.14 4.69 3.32
N ARG A 92 9.44 3.45 3.68
CA ARG A 92 10.75 2.80 3.55
C ARG A 92 10.75 1.69 2.52
N LEU A 93 9.69 1.54 1.73
CA LEU A 93 9.67 0.60 0.63
C LEU A 93 10.80 0.96 -0.35
N MET A 94 11.60 -0.05 -0.65
CA MET A 94 12.81 0.04 -1.45
C MET A 94 12.69 -0.97 -2.57
N LEU A 95 12.82 -0.50 -3.81
CA LEU A 95 12.71 -1.31 -5.02
C LEU A 95 13.77 -2.43 -4.98
N ASP A 96 13.35 -3.64 -5.33
CA ASP A 96 14.14 -4.88 -5.36
C ASP A 96 14.76 -5.28 -4.01
N VAL A 97 14.32 -4.66 -2.90
CA VAL A 97 14.80 -5.00 -1.55
C VAL A 97 13.64 -5.32 -0.63
N THR A 98 12.75 -4.35 -0.40
CA THR A 98 11.54 -4.54 0.43
C THR A 98 10.24 -4.42 -0.36
N LEU A 99 10.32 -3.95 -1.61
CA LEU A 99 9.24 -3.98 -2.59
C LEU A 99 9.79 -4.70 -3.82
N ARG A 100 9.37 -5.95 -4.05
CA ARG A 100 9.92 -6.82 -5.10
C ARG A 100 8.83 -7.33 -6.02
N ARG A 101 9.20 -7.64 -7.26
CA ARG A 101 8.39 -8.48 -8.15
C ARG A 101 8.77 -9.94 -7.91
N ILE A 102 7.76 -10.76 -7.61
CA ILE A 102 7.92 -12.20 -7.39
C ILE A 102 7.07 -12.89 -8.44
N ALA A 103 7.68 -13.75 -9.25
CA ALA A 103 6.96 -14.59 -10.18
C ALA A 103 6.17 -15.67 -9.40
N ASP A 104 5.02 -16.10 -9.90
CA ASP A 104 4.25 -17.19 -9.28
C ASP A 104 5.14 -18.45 -9.19
N SER A 105 5.72 -18.68 -8.02
CA SER A 105 6.37 -19.94 -7.68
C SER A 105 5.53 -20.59 -6.58
N ASP A 106 4.80 -21.63 -6.97
CA ASP A 106 3.95 -22.45 -6.09
C ASP A 106 4.72 -23.18 -4.95
N GLU A 107 6.02 -22.96 -4.76
CA GLU A 107 6.81 -23.72 -3.78
C GLU A 107 7.79 -22.83 -3.01
N GLU A 108 8.11 -23.27 -1.79
CA GLU A 108 8.97 -22.63 -0.80
C GLU A 108 10.33 -22.18 -1.39
N GLY A 109 10.36 -20.96 -1.92
CA GLY A 109 11.55 -20.40 -2.56
C GLY A 109 11.17 -19.43 -3.67
N ALA A 110 10.53 -18.32 -3.32
CA ALA A 110 10.24 -17.23 -4.24
C ALA A 110 11.53 -16.74 -4.92
N GLU A 111 11.73 -17.13 -6.18
CA GLU A 111 12.78 -16.57 -7.03
C GLU A 111 12.36 -15.17 -7.50
N GLU A 112 13.30 -14.23 -7.50
CA GLU A 112 13.04 -12.88 -8.00
C GLU A 112 12.66 -12.98 -9.48
N ALA A 113 11.58 -12.30 -9.86
CA ALA A 113 11.17 -12.23 -11.25
C ALA A 113 12.31 -11.59 -12.07
N ASP A 114 12.83 -12.30 -13.08
CA ASP A 114 13.80 -11.74 -14.04
C ASP A 114 13.27 -10.42 -14.61
N GLU A 115 14.18 -9.47 -14.92
CA GLU A 115 13.82 -8.20 -15.57
C GLU A 115 13.00 -8.46 -16.84
N GLY A 116 11.71 -8.13 -16.80
CA GLY A 116 10.77 -8.33 -17.92
C GLY A 116 9.83 -9.54 -17.81
N SER A 117 9.87 -10.30 -16.71
CA SER A 117 8.90 -11.38 -16.45
C SER A 117 7.64 -10.89 -15.73
N GLU A 118 6.52 -11.54 -16.01
CA GLU A 118 5.21 -11.25 -15.41
C GLU A 118 5.21 -11.76 -13.96
N GLY A 119 5.20 -10.84 -13.00
CA GLY A 119 5.30 -11.16 -11.57
C GLY A 119 4.51 -10.17 -10.74
N ASP A 120 4.02 -10.65 -9.59
CA ASP A 120 3.23 -9.87 -8.66
C ASP A 120 4.13 -8.98 -7.79
N TRP A 121 3.62 -7.83 -7.36
CA TRP A 121 4.30 -6.98 -6.41
C TRP A 121 4.12 -7.47 -4.97
N TRP A 122 5.21 -7.60 -4.23
CA TRP A 122 5.22 -8.01 -2.84
C TRP A 122 6.01 -7.05 -1.96
N ILE A 123 5.49 -6.80 -0.76
CA ILE A 123 6.26 -6.22 0.33
C ILE A 123 6.98 -7.37 1.03
N ASP A 124 8.30 -7.44 0.88
CA ASP A 124 9.13 -8.43 1.55
C ASP A 124 9.86 -7.82 2.75
N LEU A 125 9.47 -8.25 3.95
CA LEU A 125 10.11 -7.88 5.22
C LEU A 125 10.87 -9.04 5.87
N THR A 126 11.04 -10.17 5.17
CA THR A 126 11.68 -11.39 5.70
C THR A 126 13.12 -11.15 6.16
N ALA A 127 13.91 -10.43 5.35
CA ALA A 127 15.27 -10.02 5.67
C ALA A 127 15.36 -8.62 6.34
N SER A 128 14.22 -7.94 6.54
CA SER A 128 14.20 -6.56 7.01
C SER A 128 14.49 -6.47 8.51
N LYS A 129 15.41 -5.58 8.90
CA LYS A 129 15.64 -5.20 10.33
C LYS A 129 14.55 -4.29 10.90
N HIS A 130 13.40 -4.15 10.22
CA HIS A 130 12.32 -3.32 10.72
C HIS A 130 11.74 -3.90 12.01
N LYS A 131 11.32 -3.04 12.95
CA LYS A 131 10.76 -3.51 14.23
C LYS A 131 9.59 -4.49 14.05
N THR A 132 8.84 -4.39 12.95
CA THR A 132 7.71 -5.29 12.66
C THR A 132 8.17 -6.75 12.52
N SER A 133 9.25 -7.03 11.80
CA SER A 133 9.74 -8.42 11.65
C SER A 133 10.19 -9.01 12.98
N ARG A 134 10.69 -8.18 13.90
CA ARG A 134 11.02 -8.59 15.28
C ARG A 134 9.78 -8.96 16.11
N PHE A 135 8.62 -8.35 15.85
CA PHE A 135 7.39 -8.61 16.63
C PHE A 135 6.51 -9.70 16.03
N TYR A 136 6.45 -9.82 14.70
CA TYR A 136 5.53 -10.72 13.99
C TYR A 136 6.24 -11.81 13.19
N GLY A 137 7.58 -11.80 13.15
CA GLY A 137 8.37 -12.72 12.33
C GLY A 137 8.58 -12.22 10.90
N PRO A 138 9.34 -12.98 10.09
CA PRO A 138 9.47 -12.76 8.65
C PRO A 138 8.09 -12.69 8.00
N ALA A 139 7.83 -11.67 7.19
CA ALA A 139 6.54 -11.48 6.56
C ALA A 139 6.70 -11.04 5.10
N MET A 140 5.96 -11.69 4.22
CA MET A 140 5.73 -11.26 2.84
C MET A 140 4.26 -10.90 2.69
N THR A 141 3.97 -9.84 1.96
CA THR A 141 2.58 -9.38 1.76
C THR A 141 2.41 -8.92 0.33
N ARG A 142 1.53 -9.59 -0.41
CA ARG A 142 1.16 -9.23 -1.78
C ARG A 142 0.53 -7.83 -1.78
N ILE A 143 1.00 -6.97 -2.69
CA ILE A 143 0.38 -5.68 -2.98
C ILE A 143 -0.94 -5.95 -3.70
N SER A 144 -1.99 -5.23 -3.32
CA SER A 144 -3.29 -5.36 -3.98
C SER A 144 -3.21 -5.05 -5.48
N ASP A 145 -3.95 -5.79 -6.29
CA ASP A 145 -4.11 -5.58 -7.74
C ASP A 145 -4.63 -4.18 -8.10
N LEU A 146 -5.23 -3.46 -7.15
CA LEU A 146 -5.66 -2.07 -7.33
C LEU A 146 -4.50 -1.06 -7.19
N VAL A 147 -3.38 -1.46 -6.58
CA VAL A 147 -2.22 -0.62 -6.32
C VAL A 147 -1.04 -1.00 -7.22
N ALA A 148 -0.86 -2.28 -7.51
CA ALA A 148 0.23 -2.79 -8.35
C ALA A 148 0.37 -2.03 -9.70
N PRO A 149 -0.70 -1.80 -10.49
CA PRO A 149 -0.59 -1.05 -11.74
C PRO A 149 -0.14 0.40 -11.56
N LEU A 150 -0.38 1.01 -10.40
CA LEU A 150 0.08 2.37 -10.11
C LEU A 150 1.58 2.42 -9.86
N ILE A 151 2.17 1.34 -9.33
CA ILE A 151 3.62 1.24 -9.11
C ILE A 151 4.30 1.23 -10.48
N ASP A 152 3.77 0.45 -11.41
CA ASP A 152 4.32 0.30 -12.77
C ASP A 152 4.27 1.60 -13.55
N ARG A 153 3.08 2.23 -13.61
CA ARG A 153 2.91 3.54 -14.24
C ARG A 153 3.83 4.60 -13.62
N TRP A 154 4.06 4.53 -12.30
CA TRP A 154 4.97 5.46 -11.63
C TRP A 154 6.41 5.25 -12.05
N LEU A 155 6.90 4.00 -12.12
CA LEU A 155 8.24 3.68 -12.58
C LEU A 155 8.47 4.13 -14.03
N GLU A 156 7.50 3.86 -14.92
CA GLU A 156 7.52 4.32 -16.31
C GLU A 156 7.57 5.86 -16.38
N SER A 157 6.70 6.55 -15.64
CA SER A 157 6.67 8.01 -15.63
C SER A 157 7.96 8.63 -15.08
N LYS A 158 8.61 7.96 -14.11
CA LYS A 158 9.88 8.38 -13.54
C LYS A 158 10.99 8.30 -14.58
N ALA A 159 11.03 7.20 -15.35
CA ALA A 159 11.98 7.04 -16.46
C ALA A 159 11.83 8.13 -17.52
N LEU A 160 10.59 8.51 -17.86
CA LEU A 160 10.31 9.57 -18.84
C LEU A 160 10.77 10.98 -18.38
N ILE A 161 10.64 11.29 -17.09
CA ILE A 161 10.96 12.63 -16.58
C ILE A 161 12.45 12.82 -16.35
N HIS A 162 13.15 11.76 -15.95
CA HIS A 162 14.51 11.91 -15.49
C HIS A 162 15.56 11.83 -16.60
N GLU A 163 15.21 11.54 -17.87
CA GLU A 163 16.12 11.49 -19.04
C GLU A 163 17.42 10.66 -18.87
N PHE A 164 17.65 10.05 -17.72
CA PHE A 164 18.82 9.27 -17.38
C PHE A 164 18.65 7.83 -17.83
N GLU A 165 19.74 7.27 -18.35
CA GLU A 165 19.93 5.83 -18.54
C GLU A 165 19.37 5.09 -17.32
N PHE A 166 18.70 3.97 -17.57
CA PHE A 166 18.06 3.09 -16.60
C PHE A 166 19.12 2.42 -15.70
N GLU A 167 20.03 3.19 -15.10
CA GLU A 167 20.99 2.71 -14.12
C GLU A 167 20.24 2.46 -12.81
N TYR A 168 19.86 1.20 -12.62
CA TYR A 168 19.53 0.55 -11.37
C TYR A 168 18.62 1.38 -10.43
N THR A 169 17.31 1.23 -10.61
CA THR A 169 16.31 1.65 -9.61
C THR A 169 16.34 0.77 -8.36
N SER A 170 16.98 -0.40 -8.44
CA SER A 170 17.25 -1.29 -7.31
C SER A 170 17.89 -0.55 -6.14
N GLY A 171 17.39 -0.78 -4.94
CA GLY A 171 17.87 -0.13 -3.72
C GLY A 171 17.41 1.32 -3.53
N GLN A 172 16.69 1.91 -4.50
CA GLN A 172 16.07 3.23 -4.31
C GLN A 172 14.76 3.12 -3.54
N TYR A 173 14.48 4.11 -2.70
CA TYR A 173 13.18 4.20 -2.05
C TYR A 173 12.09 4.58 -3.06
N LEU A 174 10.94 3.92 -2.98
CA LEU A 174 9.74 4.27 -3.76
C LEU A 174 9.36 5.75 -3.53
N PHE A 175 9.54 6.23 -2.29
CA PHE A 175 9.34 7.62 -1.92
C PHE A 175 10.64 8.20 -1.35
N SER A 176 11.34 9.01 -2.15
CA SER A 176 12.61 9.62 -1.76
C SER A 176 12.55 11.15 -1.66
N THR A 177 13.38 11.72 -0.80
CA THR A 177 13.60 13.16 -0.72
C THR A 177 14.70 13.59 -1.70
N GLY A 178 14.32 14.31 -2.76
CA GLY A 178 15.25 15.05 -3.61
C GLY A 178 16.43 14.22 -4.15
N ALA A 179 17.58 14.89 -4.29
CA ALA A 179 18.78 14.36 -4.95
C ALA A 179 19.52 13.26 -4.15
N ASP A 180 19.32 13.16 -2.84
CA ASP A 180 20.07 12.21 -2.01
C ASP A 180 19.46 10.80 -2.01
N HIS A 181 18.33 10.60 -2.71
CA HIS A 181 17.58 9.35 -2.78
C HIS A 181 17.27 8.71 -1.42
N ARG A 182 17.21 9.51 -0.34
CA ARG A 182 16.90 9.04 1.03
C ARG A 182 15.40 8.91 1.24
N ALA A 183 14.98 7.93 2.05
CA ALA A 183 13.61 7.86 2.52
C ALA A 183 13.22 9.13 3.29
N TYR A 184 11.97 9.57 3.13
CA TYR A 184 11.40 10.63 3.95
C TYR A 184 11.62 10.39 5.45
N SER A 185 11.91 11.45 6.21
CA SER A 185 11.80 11.40 7.66
C SER A 185 10.34 11.21 8.11
N ILE A 186 10.09 10.90 9.39
CA ILE A 186 8.71 10.65 9.86
C ILE A 186 7.86 11.93 9.71
N SER A 187 8.43 13.08 10.03
CA SER A 187 7.74 14.38 9.92
C SER A 187 7.49 14.75 8.46
N GLN A 188 8.49 14.56 7.58
CA GLN A 188 8.31 14.85 6.15
C GLN A 188 7.28 13.92 5.51
N TRP A 189 7.29 12.63 5.86
CA TRP A 189 6.31 11.66 5.36
C TRP A 189 4.89 12.01 5.82
N THR A 190 4.73 12.36 7.09
CA THR A 190 3.43 12.80 7.63
C THR A 190 2.94 14.05 6.91
N ALA A 191 3.82 15.02 6.64
CA ALA A 191 3.49 16.23 5.90
C ALA A 191 3.12 15.91 4.44
N ALA A 192 3.85 15.01 3.77
CA ALA A 192 3.59 14.59 2.41
C ALA A 192 2.23 13.90 2.27
N ILE A 193 1.90 12.96 3.16
CA ILE A 193 0.58 12.31 3.20
C ILE A 193 -0.51 13.34 3.43
N LYS A 194 -0.37 14.22 4.43
CA LYS A 194 -1.36 15.27 4.71
C LYS A 194 -1.58 16.17 3.50
N ALA A 195 -0.51 16.52 2.79
CA ALA A 195 -0.59 17.35 1.59
C ALA A 195 -1.27 16.61 0.43
N ALA A 196 -0.97 15.32 0.21
CA ALA A 196 -1.62 14.50 -0.80
C ALA A 196 -3.13 14.38 -0.54
N PHE A 197 -3.52 14.01 0.67
CA PHE A 197 -4.94 13.96 1.05
C PHE A 197 -5.59 15.36 0.97
N GLY A 198 -4.92 16.42 1.44
CA GLY A 198 -5.45 17.78 1.39
C GLY A 198 -5.64 18.35 -0.02
N ARG A 199 -4.86 17.89 -1.02
CA ARG A 199 -5.03 18.30 -2.42
C ARG A 199 -6.27 17.69 -3.09
N HIS A 200 -6.64 16.47 -2.70
CA HIS A 200 -7.63 15.65 -3.40
C HIS A 200 -8.90 15.38 -2.58
N SER A 201 -8.89 15.70 -1.29
CA SER A 201 -10.10 15.63 -0.46
C SER A 201 -11.15 16.58 -1.03
N PRO A 202 -12.41 16.13 -1.16
CA PRO A 202 -13.54 16.98 -1.51
C PRO A 202 -13.81 18.05 -0.44
#